data_AF-A0A435CPB6-F1
#
_entry.id   AF-A0A435CPB6-F1
#
_cell.length_a   1.000
_cell.length_b   1.000
_cell.length_c   1.000
_cell.angle_alpha   90.00
_cell.angle_beta   90.00
_cell.angle_gamma   90.00
#
_symmetry.space_group_name_H-M   'P 1'
#
loop_
_entity.id
_entity.type
_entity.pdbx_description
1 polymer ?
#
loop_
_entity_poly.entity_id
_entity_poly.type
_entity_poly.pdbx_seq_one_letter_code
_entity_poly.pdbx_strand_id
1 'polypeptide(L)'
;AKCHLEWDDVVAYGEGLIAVLVPDEADDLCAVRLRRLRDAFGDRAYMALTLRRRPNDQLRLYQLANLATAMRVPTVVTNDVLFHEPARRMMQDVVTCIRHNVTIDDAGFRHERHADRYLKPAEEMARLFSRYP
;
A
#
# COMPACT_ATOMS: atom_id res chain seq x y z
N ALA A 1 9.70 3.56 -23.66
CA ALA A 1 9.03 4.77 -23.16
C ALA A 1 8.61 4.51 -21.71
N LYS A 2 8.88 5.43 -20.77
CA LYS A 2 8.38 5.31 -19.41
C LYS A 2 6.99 5.96 -19.38
N CYS A 3 5.96 5.21 -19.00
CA CYS A 3 4.63 5.76 -18.77
C CYS A 3 4.67 6.52 -17.43
N HIS A 4 4.76 7.84 -17.49
CA HIS A 4 4.69 8.72 -16.33
C HIS A 4 3.29 9.30 -16.28
N LEU A 5 2.58 9.04 -15.18
CA LEU A 5 1.28 9.63 -14.90
C LEU A 5 1.44 10.68 -13.81
N GLU A 6 0.90 11.87 -14.05
CA GLU A 6 0.82 12.94 -13.08
C GLU A 6 -0.57 13.01 -12.45
N TRP A 7 -0.74 13.83 -11.43
CA TRP A 7 -2.02 13.96 -10.75
C TRP A 7 -3.12 14.47 -11.69
N ASP A 8 -2.79 15.39 -12.58
CA ASP A 8 -3.76 16.00 -13.48
C ASP A 8 -4.32 14.96 -14.47
N ASP A 9 -3.51 13.98 -14.87
CA ASP A 9 -3.98 12.82 -15.65
C ASP A 9 -5.00 11.98 -14.86
N VAL A 10 -4.71 11.72 -13.58
CA VAL A 10 -5.58 10.92 -12.71
C VAL A 10 -6.94 11.60 -12.49
N VAL A 11 -6.98 12.93 -12.39
CA VAL A 11 -8.23 13.68 -12.29
C VAL A 11 -8.97 13.70 -13.62
N ALA A 12 -8.26 13.98 -14.73
CA ALA A 12 -8.86 14.08 -16.06
C ALA A 12 -9.49 12.76 -16.52
N TYR A 13 -8.91 11.63 -16.16
CA TYR A 13 -9.36 10.29 -16.59
C TYR A 13 -9.83 9.39 -15.43
N GLY A 14 -10.19 9.99 -14.30
CA GLY A 14 -10.59 9.28 -13.09
C GLY A 14 -12.06 8.84 -13.04
N GLU A 15 -12.87 9.16 -14.05
CA GLU A 15 -14.29 8.83 -14.08
C GLU A 15 -14.51 7.30 -14.06
N GLY A 16 -15.41 6.83 -13.21
CA GLY A 16 -15.71 5.40 -13.04
C GLY A 16 -14.66 4.58 -12.27
N LEU A 17 -13.52 5.16 -11.89
CA LEU A 17 -12.46 4.44 -11.15
C LEU A 17 -12.64 4.51 -9.62
N ILE A 18 -12.09 3.54 -8.91
CA ILE A 18 -11.93 3.61 -7.44
C ILE A 18 -10.48 3.98 -7.15
N ALA A 19 -10.27 4.92 -6.24
CA ALA A 19 -8.94 5.36 -5.87
C ALA A 19 -8.61 5.00 -4.42
N VAL A 20 -7.46 4.36 -4.24
CA VAL A 20 -6.95 3.97 -2.92
C VAL A 20 -5.62 4.66 -2.70
N LEU A 21 -5.54 5.56 -1.72
CA LEU A 21 -4.26 6.13 -1.30
C LEU A 21 -3.45 5.05 -0.58
N VAL A 22 -2.20 4.84 -0.99
CA VAL A 22 -1.25 3.96 -0.30
C VAL A 22 -0.22 4.83 0.43
N PRO A 23 -0.45 5.18 1.72
CA PRO A 23 0.42 6.07 2.45
C PRO A 23 1.63 5.35 3.06
N ASP A 24 2.69 6.12 3.32
CA ASP A 24 3.82 5.65 4.11
C ASP A 24 3.53 5.80 5.60
N GLU A 25 3.45 7.05 6.06
CA GLU A 25 3.17 7.46 7.43
C GLU A 25 1.91 8.35 7.49
N ALA A 26 1.37 8.57 8.69
CA ALA A 26 0.23 9.45 8.94
C ALA A 26 0.68 10.90 9.21
N ASP A 27 1.38 11.50 8.24
CA ASP A 27 1.94 12.85 8.33
C ASP A 27 1.08 13.92 7.63
N ASP A 28 1.51 15.17 7.70
CA ASP A 28 0.82 16.30 7.07
C ASP A 28 0.73 16.13 5.54
N LEU A 29 1.73 15.51 4.92
CA LEU A 29 1.73 15.23 3.49
C LEU A 29 0.66 14.20 3.13
N CYS A 30 0.51 13.15 3.93
CA CYS A 30 -0.55 12.17 3.82
C CYS A 30 -1.92 12.84 3.94
N ALA A 31 -2.10 13.74 4.92
CA ALA A 31 -3.33 14.50 5.08
C ALA A 31 -3.66 15.34 3.84
N VAL A 32 -2.69 16.07 3.29
CA VAL A 32 -2.87 16.86 2.06
C VAL A 32 -3.25 15.97 0.88
N ARG A 33 -2.57 14.84 0.70
CA ARG A 33 -2.84 13.88 -0.38
C ARG A 33 -4.22 13.24 -0.25
N LEU A 34 -4.60 12.84 0.96
CA LEU A 34 -5.89 12.23 1.24
C LEU A 34 -7.04 13.20 0.99
N ARG A 35 -6.87 14.47 1.37
CA ARG A 35 -7.83 15.54 1.04
C ARG A 35 -7.96 15.70 -0.47
N ARG A 36 -6.85 15.81 -1.19
CA ARG A 36 -6.85 15.94 -2.66
C ARG A 36 -7.53 14.76 -3.35
N LEU A 37 -7.30 13.54 -2.84
CA LEU A 37 -7.94 12.32 -3.33
C LEU A 37 -9.46 12.34 -3.11
N ARG A 38 -9.89 12.67 -1.89
CA ARG A 38 -11.31 12.78 -1.55
C ARG A 38 -12.01 13.83 -2.40
N ASP A 39 -11.39 14.99 -2.60
CA ASP A 39 -11.98 16.08 -3.37
C ASP A 39 -12.14 15.72 -4.86
N ALA A 40 -11.28 14.85 -5.41
CA ALA A 40 -11.36 14.37 -6.79
C ALA A 40 -12.27 13.14 -6.98
N PHE A 41 -12.28 12.20 -6.03
CA PHE A 41 -12.97 10.91 -6.17
C PHE A 41 -14.25 10.79 -5.34
N GLY A 42 -14.49 11.70 -4.39
CA GLY A 42 -15.68 11.70 -3.54
C GLY A 42 -15.80 10.44 -2.70
N ASP A 43 -16.92 9.73 -2.87
CA ASP A 43 -17.25 8.46 -2.23
C ASP A 43 -16.43 7.27 -2.75
N ARG A 44 -15.71 7.44 -3.87
CA ARG A 44 -14.81 6.43 -4.45
C ARG A 44 -13.36 6.54 -3.95
N ALA A 45 -13.10 7.41 -2.98
CA ALA A 45 -11.80 7.58 -2.35
C ALA A 45 -11.67 6.68 -1.11
N TYR A 46 -10.57 5.94 -1.02
CA TYR A 46 -10.25 5.09 0.13
C TYR A 46 -8.81 5.30 0.55
N MET A 47 -8.50 4.93 1.80
CA MET A 47 -7.11 4.85 2.27
C MET A 47 -6.73 3.41 2.61
N ALA A 48 -5.60 2.96 2.08
CA ALA A 48 -5.06 1.63 2.34
C ALA A 48 -4.47 1.53 3.75
N LEU A 49 -4.82 0.45 4.43
CA LEU A 49 -4.15 -0.04 5.63
C LEU A 49 -3.39 -1.30 5.27
N THR A 50 -2.07 -1.18 5.12
CA THR A 50 -1.18 -2.30 4.76
C THR A 50 -0.26 -2.64 5.91
N LEU A 51 -0.28 -3.90 6.35
CA LEU A 51 0.61 -4.38 7.41
C LEU A 51 1.99 -4.72 6.82
N ARG A 52 3.03 -4.12 7.40
CA ARG A 52 4.44 -4.22 6.99
C ARG A 52 5.28 -5.05 7.97
N ARG A 53 4.75 -5.37 9.15
CA ARG A 53 5.41 -6.11 10.24
C ARG A 53 6.76 -5.48 10.65
N ARG A 54 6.79 -4.15 10.73
CA ARG A 54 7.91 -3.38 11.30
C ARG A 54 7.63 -3.02 12.76
N PRO A 55 8.66 -2.65 13.54
CA PRO A 55 8.43 -1.98 14.82
C PRO A 55 7.47 -0.79 14.63
N ASN A 56 6.55 -0.62 15.58
CA ASN A 56 5.53 0.45 15.59
C ASN A 56 4.49 0.42 14.45
N ASP A 57 4.43 -0.65 13.65
CA ASP A 57 3.50 -0.69 12.51
C ASP A 57 2.02 -0.66 12.93
N GLN A 58 1.70 -1.21 14.10
CA GLN A 58 0.35 -1.11 14.69
C GLN A 58 0.00 0.33 15.08
N LEU A 59 0.96 1.10 15.60
CA LEU A 59 0.76 2.52 15.91
C LEU A 59 0.56 3.33 14.61
N ARG A 60 1.36 3.04 13.59
CA ARG A 60 1.22 3.64 12.25
C ARG A 60 -0.16 3.37 11.65
N LEU A 61 -0.63 2.12 11.66
CA LEU A 61 -1.97 1.77 11.19
C LEU A 61 -3.07 2.48 11.99
N TYR A 62 -2.91 2.62 13.30
CA TYR A 62 -3.84 3.36 14.15
C TYR A 62 -3.89 4.85 13.80
N GLN A 63 -2.73 5.50 13.63
CA GLN A 63 -2.64 6.89 13.23
C GLN A 63 -3.23 7.13 11.85
N LEU A 64 -2.96 6.23 10.90
CA LEU A 64 -3.57 6.25 9.58
C LEU A 64 -5.10 6.14 9.69
N ALA A 65 -5.63 5.12 10.35
CA ALA A 65 -7.08 4.95 10.51
C ALA A 65 -7.76 6.18 11.15
N ASN A 66 -7.13 6.79 12.16
CA ASN A 66 -7.60 8.03 12.77
C ASN A 66 -7.61 9.21 11.79
N LEU A 67 -6.55 9.36 10.98
CA LEU A 67 -6.48 10.40 9.95
C LEU A 67 -7.59 10.24 8.91
N ALA A 68 -7.82 9.01 8.43
CA ALA A 68 -8.95 8.71 7.52
C ALA A 68 -10.29 9.09 8.15
N THR A 69 -10.51 8.70 9.39
CA THR A 69 -11.73 9.00 10.15
C THR A 69 -11.95 10.51 10.26
N ALA A 70 -10.91 11.26 10.64
CA ALA A 70 -10.96 12.72 10.74
C ALA A 70 -11.27 13.39 9.39
N MET A 71 -10.82 12.79 8.28
CA MET A 71 -11.07 13.30 6.93
C MET A 71 -12.34 12.73 6.27
N ARG A 72 -13.08 11.86 6.96
CA ARG A 72 -14.26 11.15 6.46
C ARG A 72 -13.98 10.34 5.18
N VAL A 73 -12.82 9.69 5.12
CA VAL A 73 -12.45 8.79 4.03
C VAL A 73 -12.47 7.36 4.55
N PRO A 74 -13.20 6.43 3.93
CA PRO A 74 -13.21 5.03 4.34
C PRO A 74 -11.82 4.38 4.19
N THR A 75 -11.50 3.43 5.07
CA THR A 75 -10.26 2.65 4.98
C THR A 75 -10.51 1.31 4.30
N VAL A 76 -9.53 0.81 3.56
CA VAL A 76 -9.52 -0.55 2.99
C VAL A 76 -8.24 -1.26 3.40
N VAL A 77 -8.37 -2.50 3.85
CA VAL A 77 -7.24 -3.34 4.21
C VAL A 77 -6.61 -3.93 2.95
N THR A 78 -5.28 -3.88 2.87
CA THR A 78 -4.53 -4.49 1.76
C THR A 78 -3.32 -5.25 2.30
N ASN A 79 -2.84 -6.24 1.54
CA ASN A 79 -1.58 -6.94 1.84
C ASN A 79 -0.44 -6.57 0.88
N ASP A 80 -0.73 -5.72 -0.12
CA ASP A 80 0.21 -5.29 -1.15
C ASP A 80 0.95 -6.49 -1.81
N VAL A 81 0.18 -7.49 -2.25
CA VAL A 81 0.70 -8.82 -2.64
C VAL A 81 1.67 -8.75 -3.82
N LEU A 82 2.82 -9.44 -3.72
CA LEU A 82 3.80 -9.61 -4.80
C LEU A 82 3.89 -11.05 -5.32
N PHE A 83 3.48 -12.03 -4.52
CA PHE A 83 3.60 -13.44 -4.87
C PHE A 83 2.43 -14.26 -4.32
N HIS A 84 2.18 -15.44 -4.88
CA HIS A 84 1.00 -16.24 -4.54
C HIS A 84 1.16 -17.06 -3.26
N GLU A 85 2.39 -17.48 -2.90
CA GLU A 85 2.65 -18.33 -1.73
C GLU A 85 3.95 -17.92 -1.01
N PRO A 86 4.08 -18.18 0.31
CA PRO A 86 5.25 -17.75 1.09
C PRO A 86 6.61 -18.23 0.52
N ALA A 87 6.66 -19.44 -0.04
CA ALA A 87 7.88 -20.03 -0.58
C ALA A 87 8.47 -19.26 -1.79
N ARG A 88 7.67 -18.42 -2.46
CA ARG A 88 8.09 -17.64 -3.64
C ARG A 88 8.87 -16.38 -3.32
N ARG A 89 9.09 -16.08 -2.03
CA ARG A 89 9.87 -14.93 -1.61
C ARG A 89 11.25 -14.84 -2.28
N MET A 90 12.00 -15.95 -2.30
CA MET A 90 13.33 -15.96 -2.94
C MET A 90 13.24 -15.65 -4.45
N MET A 91 12.19 -16.14 -5.11
CA MET A 91 11.96 -15.85 -6.53
C MET A 91 11.65 -14.37 -6.76
N GLN A 92 10.92 -13.72 -5.86
CA GLN A 92 10.68 -12.28 -5.91
C GLN A 92 11.99 -11.48 -5.81
N ASP A 93 12.91 -11.89 -4.92
CA ASP A 93 14.22 -11.25 -4.81
C ASP A 93 15.04 -11.45 -6.09
N VAL A 94 15.02 -12.63 -6.70
CA VAL A 94 15.69 -12.89 -7.99
C VAL A 94 15.14 -12.01 -9.12
N VAL A 95 13.82 -11.91 -9.27
CA VAL A 95 13.20 -11.04 -10.30
C VAL A 95 13.54 -9.57 -10.05
N THR A 96 13.66 -9.17 -8.78
CA THR A 96 14.11 -7.82 -8.40
C THR A 96 15.56 -7.58 -8.79
N CYS A 97 16.45 -8.56 -8.55
CA CYS A 97 17.85 -8.51 -8.95
C CYS A 97 18.00 -8.37 -10.47
N ILE A 98 17.27 -9.18 -11.24
CA ILE A 98 17.24 -9.10 -12.71
C ILE A 98 16.78 -7.71 -13.17
N ARG A 99 15.69 -7.18 -12.61
CA ARG A 99 15.18 -5.84 -12.94
C ARG A 99 16.20 -4.74 -12.70
N HIS A 100 17.01 -4.86 -11.65
CA HIS A 100 18.03 -3.88 -11.29
C HIS A 100 19.42 -4.18 -11.85
N ASN A 101 19.57 -5.30 -12.57
CA ASN A 101 20.84 -5.77 -13.10
C ASN A 101 21.95 -5.86 -12.02
N VAL A 102 21.62 -6.48 -10.89
CA VAL A 102 22.51 -6.71 -9.75
C VAL A 102 22.48 -8.18 -9.34
N THR A 103 23.51 -8.65 -8.63
CA THR A 103 23.49 -9.97 -7.99
C THR A 103 22.66 -9.95 -6.72
N ILE A 104 22.34 -11.13 -6.17
CA ILE A 104 21.67 -11.26 -4.86
C ILE A 104 22.51 -10.60 -3.75
N ASP A 105 23.83 -10.78 -3.80
CA ASP A 105 24.74 -10.21 -2.80
C ASP A 105 24.78 -8.67 -2.87
N ASP A 106 24.66 -8.10 -4.08
CA ASP A 106 24.71 -6.65 -4.33
C ASP A 106 23.35 -5.94 -4.25
N ALA A 107 22.26 -6.69 -4.11
CA ALA A 107 20.91 -6.13 -4.11
C ALA A 107 20.67 -5.20 -2.92
N GLY A 108 21.27 -5.49 -1.76
CA GLY A 108 21.20 -4.66 -0.56
C GLY A 108 19.76 -4.35 -0.15
N PHE A 109 19.41 -3.06 -0.10
CA PHE A 109 18.06 -2.60 0.28
C PHE A 109 16.98 -2.76 -0.80
N ARG A 110 17.34 -3.27 -1.99
CA ARG A 110 16.39 -3.52 -3.07
C ARG A 110 15.56 -4.78 -2.82
N HIS A 111 16.01 -5.68 -1.96
CA HIS A 111 15.24 -6.84 -1.54
C HIS A 111 13.94 -6.44 -0.86
N GLU A 112 12.90 -7.25 -1.05
CA GLU A 112 11.64 -7.03 -0.37
C GLU A 112 11.84 -7.23 1.14
N ARG A 113 11.61 -6.15 1.88
CA ARG A 113 11.78 -6.14 3.35
C ARG A 113 10.58 -6.79 4.04
N HIS A 114 9.44 -6.85 3.37
CA HIS A 114 8.19 -7.39 3.89
C HIS A 114 8.00 -8.83 3.40
N ALA A 115 8.46 -9.79 4.21
CA ALA A 115 8.35 -11.23 3.92
C ALA A 115 6.90 -11.73 3.71
N ASP A 116 5.94 -10.92 4.14
CA ASP A 116 4.53 -11.29 4.28
C ASP A 116 3.66 -10.91 3.06
N ARG A 117 4.26 -10.44 1.96
CA ARG A 117 3.55 -10.02 0.74
C ARG A 117 3.10 -11.18 -0.17
N TYR A 118 2.81 -12.35 0.41
CA TYR A 118 2.13 -13.44 -0.30
C TYR A 118 0.61 -13.24 -0.31
N LEU A 119 -0.11 -13.95 -1.18
CA LEU A 119 -1.58 -13.95 -1.17
C LEU A 119 -2.10 -14.71 0.06
N LYS A 120 -2.47 -13.96 1.11
CA LYS A 120 -3.01 -14.51 2.35
C LYS A 120 -4.45 -15.00 2.17
N PRO A 121 -4.84 -16.12 2.83
CA PRO A 121 -6.24 -16.50 2.94
C PRO A 121 -7.08 -15.40 3.61
N ALA A 122 -8.36 -15.33 3.24
CA ALA A 122 -9.28 -14.33 3.77
C ALA A 122 -9.40 -14.37 5.31
N GLU A 123 -9.42 -15.57 5.90
CA GLU A 123 -9.47 -15.75 7.35
C GLU A 123 -8.23 -15.18 8.06
N GLU A 124 -7.05 -15.32 7.45
CA GLU A 124 -5.82 -14.75 7.99
C GLU A 124 -5.87 -13.21 7.94
N MET A 125 -6.33 -12.64 6.83
CA MET A 125 -6.52 -11.19 6.70
C MET A 125 -7.51 -10.64 7.74
N ALA A 126 -8.66 -11.30 7.91
CA ALA A 126 -9.66 -10.92 8.91
C ALA A 126 -9.08 -10.96 10.34
N ARG A 127 -8.28 -11.99 10.66
CA ARG A 127 -7.62 -12.09 11.96
C ARG A 127 -6.59 -10.98 12.19
N LEU A 128 -5.73 -10.72 11.20
CA LEU A 128 -4.66 -9.71 11.29
C LEU A 128 -5.20 -8.29 11.44
N PHE A 129 -6.35 -8.00 10.85
CA PHE A 129 -6.99 -6.70 10.86
C PHE A 129 -8.27 -6.67 11.70
N SER A 130 -8.40 -7.54 12.70
CA SER A 130 -9.58 -7.60 13.59
C SER A 130 -9.92 -6.29 14.31
N ARG A 131 -8.98 -5.34 14.38
CA ARG A 131 -9.17 -3.98 14.91
C ARG A 131 -9.76 -2.99 13.91
N TYR A 132 -9.84 -3.37 12.63
CA TYR A 132 -10.30 -2.57 11.50
C TYR A 132 -11.30 -3.41 10.69
N PRO A 133 -12.54 -3.58 11.21
CA PRO A 133 -13.57 -4.40 10.57
C PRO A 133 -14.07 -3.81 9.25
#